data_AF-A0A8S1JX24-F1
#
_entry.id   AF-A0A8S1JX24-F1
#
_cell.length_a   1.000
_cell.length_b   1.000
_cell.length_c   1.000
_cell.angle_alpha   90.00
_cell.angle_beta   90.00
_cell.angle_gamma   90.00
#
_symmetry.space_group_name_H-M   'P 1'
#
loop_
_entity.id
_entity.type
_entity.pdbx_description
1 polymer ?
#
loop_
_entity_poly.entity_id
_entity_poly.type
_entity_poly.pdbx_seq_one_letter_code
_entity_poly.pdbx_strand_id
1 'polypeptide(L)'
;MELKQNCAFFILLILIVNSHEITTKCVCGHVKIQAECQNSAFCYWQNDVCFSKPGVLQKEGEETKEKCQVFAEEDCRVQKYCGFYQGNCQIFVNCKIFSKDNCQQSSYRCVSDGKECVEKLECNDYQTEQGCQNQNQNGGYCIWIQKMEKKCQDINSCEQLPIYLTSHTMCKEGLDGCTVDNKGHGCMKLKELCSQYEYDFQCFESNQNLNYCFWDYKNEKCVEKICENLPFTQDYECQSYINECTSNGNHCILRKLCSDAKNIFGCVTDINGNKCVFHQNQCKIKTCDTALDSFTNYQQCQNYDNLLDCVTSKNGGCKQRPQSCEGYVDQIDCYSIVQEDCIWYNNNKCVKRECQYAPDYYGQKDCRQYGNCIGKLTGGCQDSPDNCNQILEEQFCEFNYNKEKCIWLDGECTLLECIKLKLPTYKDHQICQKVSPLCTFNLQVLGCADNICENITEIEYCSVDSKGTICAINQGCIDKKCKTAPISYDSNEKCEQWLPYCTVNLQRLQNSYITVGCVDKQNKCEVALKEQCYSTISGVH
;
A
#
# COMPACT_ATOMS: atom_id res chain seq x y z
N MET A 1 33.65 30.61 -18.39
CA MET A 1 34.94 31.04 -17.80
C MET A 1 34.89 32.54 -17.63
N GLU A 2 34.88 32.97 -16.36
CA GLU A 2 35.37 34.22 -15.76
C GLU A 2 34.90 35.58 -16.33
N LEU A 3 34.06 36.34 -15.63
CA LEU A 3 34.31 37.23 -14.46
C LEU A 3 35.14 38.50 -14.75
N LYS A 4 34.50 39.66 -14.55
CA LYS A 4 34.96 40.86 -13.79
C LYS A 4 33.81 41.89 -13.79
N GLN A 5 33.11 42.18 -12.68
CA GLN A 5 33.48 42.90 -11.45
C GLN A 5 33.37 44.43 -11.59
N ASN A 6 32.38 45.03 -10.92
CA ASN A 6 32.30 46.46 -10.61
C ASN A 6 31.77 46.66 -9.17
N CYS A 7 32.61 47.28 -8.33
CA CYS A 7 32.29 48.01 -7.10
C CYS A 7 31.52 49.31 -7.47
N ALA A 8 30.77 50.06 -6.65
CA ALA A 8 30.43 50.15 -5.22
C ALA A 8 29.29 51.20 -5.14
N PHE A 9 28.37 51.11 -4.16
CA PHE A 9 28.07 52.18 -3.18
C PHE A 9 26.94 51.79 -2.22
N PHE A 10 27.17 52.14 -0.96
CA PHE A 10 26.31 52.11 0.23
C PHE A 10 24.86 52.60 0.02
N ILE A 11 23.85 51.90 0.56
CA ILE A 11 22.74 52.47 1.36
C ILE A 11 22.26 51.43 2.39
N LEU A 12 22.20 51.88 3.64
CA LEU A 12 21.63 51.24 4.83
C LEU A 12 20.09 51.17 4.72
N LEU A 13 19.47 49.99 4.81
CA LEU A 13 18.05 49.87 5.18
C LEU A 13 17.69 48.47 5.69
N ILE A 14 17.16 48.49 6.90
CA ILE A 14 16.55 47.44 7.71
C ILE A 14 15.50 46.68 6.90
N LEU A 15 15.60 45.35 6.85
CA LEU A 15 14.46 44.46 6.62
C LEU A 15 14.47 43.37 7.67
N ILE A 16 13.55 43.55 8.61
CA ILE A 16 13.05 42.58 9.57
C ILE A 16 12.35 41.49 8.76
N VAL A 17 12.86 40.26 8.81
CA VAL A 17 12.07 39.09 8.43
C VAL A 17 11.52 38.51 9.72
N ASN A 18 10.20 38.63 9.90
CA ASN A 18 9.44 37.93 10.91
C ASN A 18 9.67 36.42 10.75
N SER A 19 10.44 35.81 11.65
CA SER A 19 10.26 34.38 11.92
C SER A 19 8.98 34.24 12.73
N HIS A 20 7.93 33.68 12.14
CA HIS A 20 6.85 33.11 12.93
C HIS A 20 7.45 32.06 13.87
N GLU A 21 7.43 32.34 15.17
CA GLU A 21 7.63 31.33 16.19
C GLU A 21 6.42 30.38 16.14
N ILE A 22 6.64 29.24 15.50
CA ILE A 22 5.80 28.07 15.69
C ILE A 22 6.29 27.42 16.98
N THR A 23 5.69 27.77 18.11
CA THR A 23 5.83 27.01 19.37
C THR A 23 5.18 25.64 19.20
N THR A 24 5.92 24.70 18.60
CA THR A 24 5.60 23.27 18.67
C THR A 24 6.57 22.63 19.64
N LYS A 25 6.04 21.95 20.67
CA LYS A 25 6.83 21.07 21.53
C LYS A 25 7.60 20.09 20.63
N CYS A 26 8.93 20.23 20.54
CA CYS A 26 9.76 19.30 19.79
C CYS A 26 9.72 17.92 20.45
N VAL A 27 9.00 16.98 19.83
CA VAL A 27 9.06 15.55 20.17
C VAL A 27 10.30 14.98 19.48
N CYS A 28 11.04 14.06 20.12
CA CYS A 28 12.31 13.52 19.60
C CYS A 28 12.25 13.13 18.11
N GLY A 29 11.13 12.57 17.65
CA GLY A 29 10.93 12.15 16.26
C GLY A 29 10.99 13.27 15.19
N HIS A 30 10.96 14.54 15.58
CA HIS A 30 11.13 15.67 14.67
C HIS A 30 12.59 16.09 14.48
N VAL A 31 13.52 15.60 15.30
CA VAL A 31 14.94 15.90 15.21
C VAL A 31 15.59 14.99 14.18
N LYS A 32 16.04 15.59 13.07
CA LYS A 32 16.67 14.88 11.94
C LYS A 32 18.20 14.90 11.96
N ILE A 33 18.79 15.52 12.98
CA ILE A 33 20.23 15.72 13.11
C ILE A 33 20.73 14.95 14.32
N GLN A 34 21.68 14.03 14.10
CA GLN A 34 22.22 13.16 15.14
C GLN A 34 22.84 13.94 16.32
N ALA A 35 23.64 14.98 16.03
CA ALA A 35 24.30 15.78 17.06
C ALA A 35 23.29 16.50 17.98
N GLU A 36 22.17 16.97 17.43
CA GLU A 36 21.10 17.62 18.17
C GLU A 36 20.31 16.62 19.03
N CYS A 37 20.05 15.43 18.49
CA CYS A 37 19.41 14.35 19.25
C CYS A 37 20.28 13.88 20.43
N GLN A 38 21.60 13.80 20.22
CA GLN A 38 22.56 13.36 21.23
C GLN A 38 22.86 14.43 22.30
N ASN A 39 22.62 15.71 22.01
CA ASN A 39 22.67 16.79 22.99
C ASN A 39 21.43 16.85 23.91
N SER A 40 20.39 16.07 23.62
CA SER A 40 19.19 15.98 24.46
C SER A 40 19.38 14.98 25.62
N ALA A 41 18.97 15.38 26.83
CA ALA A 41 19.00 14.50 28.00
C ALA A 41 18.04 13.30 27.87
N PHE A 42 16.97 13.42 27.07
CA PHE A 42 15.83 12.48 27.03
C PHE A 42 15.62 11.78 25.68
N CYS A 43 16.35 12.15 24.63
CA CYS A 43 16.34 11.45 23.34
C CYS A 43 17.63 10.63 23.14
N TYR A 44 17.60 9.66 22.23
CA TYR A 44 18.77 8.92 21.77
C TYR A 44 18.65 8.60 20.27
N TRP A 45 19.79 8.54 19.59
CA TRP A 45 19.84 8.32 18.14
C TRP A 45 20.01 6.83 17.84
N GLN A 46 19.14 6.28 16.99
CA GLN A 46 19.26 4.91 16.49
C GLN A 46 18.68 4.83 15.07
N ASN A 47 19.35 4.14 14.14
CA ASN A 47 18.84 3.91 12.77
C ASN A 47 18.30 5.16 12.05
N ASP A 48 19.05 6.28 12.07
CA ASP A 48 18.69 7.57 11.45
C ASP A 48 17.38 8.22 11.94
N VAL A 49 16.91 7.79 13.11
CA VAL A 49 15.72 8.34 13.77
C VAL A 49 16.06 8.65 15.23
N CYS A 50 15.60 9.79 15.70
CA CYS A 50 15.76 10.19 17.08
C CYS A 50 14.58 9.66 17.92
N PHE A 51 14.88 8.72 18.83
CA PHE A 51 13.91 8.06 19.68
C PHE A 51 13.89 8.64 21.10
N SER A 52 12.75 8.60 21.76
CA SER A 52 12.64 8.91 23.18
C SER A 52 13.24 7.78 24.01
N LYS A 53 14.10 8.07 25.00
CA LYS A 53 14.63 7.04 25.91
C LYS A 53 13.47 6.35 26.66
N PRO A 54 13.31 5.01 26.59
CA PRO A 54 12.28 4.32 27.34
C PRO A 54 12.66 4.26 28.82
N GLY A 55 11.79 4.76 29.72
CA GLY A 55 11.93 4.55 31.16
C GLY A 55 12.33 5.77 32.02
N VAL A 56 11.87 6.98 31.70
CA VAL A 56 11.80 8.07 32.69
C VAL A 56 10.34 8.43 32.96
N LEU A 57 9.66 7.55 33.71
CA LEU A 57 8.57 7.99 34.58
C LEU A 57 9.25 8.63 35.81
N GLN A 58 9.32 9.96 35.86
CA GLN A 58 9.72 10.63 37.10
C GLN A 58 8.61 10.43 38.14
N LYS A 59 8.94 9.63 39.15
CA LYS A 59 8.26 9.61 40.45
C LYS A 59 8.26 11.01 41.05
N GLU A 60 7.19 11.30 41.77
CA GLU A 60 7.05 12.44 42.68
C GLU A 60 8.17 12.43 43.73
N GLY A 61 8.73 13.61 44.02
CA GLY A 61 9.59 13.86 45.18
C GLY A 61 10.98 14.40 44.84
N GLU A 62 11.22 15.67 45.19
CA GLU A 62 12.52 16.32 45.42
C GLU A 62 13.53 16.43 44.26
N GLU A 63 13.57 17.60 43.60
CA GLU A 63 14.80 18.28 43.14
C GLU A 63 14.43 19.65 42.50
N THR A 64 14.46 20.70 43.32
CA THR A 64 13.83 22.00 43.02
C THR A 64 14.83 23.17 43.05
N LYS A 65 15.70 23.32 42.04
CA LYS A 65 16.37 24.62 41.77
C LYS A 65 16.79 24.85 40.33
N GLU A 66 17.14 23.80 39.59
CA GLU A 66 17.76 23.94 38.26
C GLU A 66 16.79 24.07 37.09
N LYS A 67 15.50 23.74 37.25
CA LYS A 67 14.53 23.75 36.12
C LYS A 67 14.02 25.12 35.68
N CYS A 68 14.03 26.15 36.53
CA CYS A 68 13.44 27.45 36.16
C CYS A 68 14.44 28.39 35.47
N GLN A 69 15.73 28.27 35.77
CA GLN A 69 16.77 29.19 35.29
C GLN A 69 17.02 29.15 33.78
N VAL A 70 16.46 28.15 33.09
CA VAL A 70 16.62 27.95 31.64
C VAL A 70 15.56 28.67 30.81
N PHE A 71 14.49 29.18 31.43
CA PHE A 71 13.39 29.82 30.70
C PHE A 71 13.62 31.33 30.53
N ALA A 72 13.43 31.81 29.31
CA ALA A 72 13.28 33.23 29.04
C ALA A 72 11.99 33.77 29.69
N GLU A 73 11.87 35.09 29.77
CA GLU A 73 10.78 35.76 30.50
C GLU A 73 9.38 35.28 30.08
N GLU A 74 9.08 35.22 28.78
CA GLU A 74 7.77 34.80 28.28
C GLU A 74 7.45 33.33 28.60
N ASP A 75 8.41 32.44 28.38
CA ASP A 75 8.26 31.01 28.70
C ASP A 75 8.15 30.77 30.21
N CYS A 76 8.91 31.52 31.01
CA CYS A 76 8.92 31.41 32.46
C CYS A 76 7.54 31.70 33.04
N ARG A 77 6.88 32.74 32.52
CA ARG A 77 5.58 33.21 32.99
C ARG A 77 4.48 32.17 32.82
N VAL A 78 4.59 31.26 31.86
CA VAL A 78 3.60 30.21 31.60
C VAL A 78 3.94 28.86 32.25
N GLN A 79 5.10 28.74 32.92
CA GLN A 79 5.46 27.50 33.61
C GLN A 79 4.73 27.33 34.94
N LYS A 80 4.20 26.13 35.17
CA LYS A 80 3.45 25.77 36.39
C LYS A 80 4.22 26.01 37.71
N TYR A 81 5.54 25.84 37.69
CA TYR A 81 6.40 25.85 38.87
C TYR A 81 7.42 27.00 38.88
N CYS A 82 7.34 27.94 37.92
CA CYS A 82 8.28 29.05 37.82
C CYS A 82 7.57 30.42 37.83
N GLY A 83 8.32 31.45 38.20
CA GLY A 83 7.89 32.83 38.15
C GLY A 83 9.07 33.75 37.84
N PHE A 84 8.83 34.76 37.03
CA PHE A 84 9.82 35.75 36.63
C PHE A 84 9.90 36.86 37.68
N TYR A 85 11.11 37.15 38.15
CA TYR A 85 11.33 38.18 39.17
C TYR A 85 12.69 38.83 38.99
N GLN A 86 12.72 40.18 38.98
CA GLN A 86 13.95 40.98 38.92
C GLN A 86 14.93 40.54 37.81
N GLY A 87 14.40 40.21 36.63
CA GLY A 87 15.21 39.83 35.47
C GLY A 87 15.58 38.34 35.38
N ASN A 88 15.17 37.50 36.33
CA ASN A 88 15.50 36.08 36.34
C ASN A 88 14.26 35.18 36.53
N CYS A 89 14.26 34.01 35.89
CA CYS A 89 13.25 32.99 36.12
C CYS A 89 13.63 32.10 37.31
N GLN A 90 12.78 32.07 38.33
CA GLN A 90 13.01 31.34 39.58
C GLN A 90 11.81 30.45 39.93
N ILE A 91 11.95 29.63 40.97
CA ILE A 91 10.85 28.78 41.43
C ILE A 91 9.73 29.63 41.98
N PHE A 92 8.50 29.29 41.59
CA PHE A 92 7.31 29.92 42.09
C PHE A 92 7.06 29.53 43.55
N VAL A 93 7.04 30.53 44.45
CA VAL A 93 6.73 30.32 45.88
C VAL A 93 5.31 30.78 46.20
N ASN A 94 4.99 32.04 45.90
CA ASN A 94 3.65 32.62 46.00
C ASN A 94 3.64 33.96 45.22
N CYS A 95 2.46 34.57 45.07
CA CYS A 95 2.34 35.83 44.34
C CYS A 95 2.78 37.07 45.11
N LYS A 96 2.82 37.03 46.45
CA LYS A 96 3.09 38.20 47.30
C LYS A 96 4.50 38.77 47.15
N ILE A 97 5.43 38.00 46.60
CA ILE A 97 6.80 38.46 46.30
C ILE A 97 6.86 39.41 45.10
N PHE A 98 5.83 39.42 44.24
CA PHE A 98 5.81 40.19 43.00
C PHE A 98 5.23 41.59 43.20
N SER A 99 5.68 42.54 42.37
CA SER A 99 5.14 43.90 42.37
C SER A 99 3.70 43.91 41.86
N LYS A 100 2.80 44.64 42.54
CA LYS A 100 1.38 44.78 42.19
C LYS A 100 1.13 45.23 40.74
N ASP A 101 2.08 45.94 40.13
CA ASP A 101 1.96 46.48 38.77
C ASP A 101 2.36 45.44 37.71
N ASN A 102 3.05 44.37 38.11
CA ASN A 102 3.63 43.36 37.20
C ASN A 102 3.19 41.91 37.55
N CYS A 103 2.04 41.71 38.20
CA CYS A 103 1.60 40.37 38.65
C CYS A 103 1.53 39.34 37.52
N GLN A 104 0.79 39.64 36.45
CA GLN A 104 0.64 38.72 35.32
C GLN A 104 1.94 38.56 34.50
N GLN A 105 2.81 39.57 34.54
CA GLN A 105 4.16 39.51 33.95
C GLN A 105 5.14 38.68 34.79
N SER A 106 4.77 38.32 36.02
CA SER A 106 5.61 37.50 36.88
C SER A 106 5.21 36.02 36.78
N SER A 107 3.92 35.71 36.71
CA SER A 107 3.42 34.35 36.50
C SER A 107 1.96 34.38 36.04
N TYR A 108 1.56 33.44 35.18
CA TYR A 108 0.17 33.23 34.76
C TYR A 108 -0.78 32.91 35.92
N ARG A 109 -0.22 32.50 37.07
CA ARG A 109 -0.93 32.19 38.32
C ARG A 109 -1.22 33.42 39.18
N CYS A 110 -0.65 34.59 38.87
CA CYS A 110 -0.78 35.77 39.71
C CYS A 110 -1.63 36.86 39.06
N VAL A 111 -2.43 37.53 39.86
CA VAL A 111 -3.25 38.68 39.47
C VAL A 111 -3.14 39.79 40.52
N SER A 112 -3.44 41.02 40.14
CA SER A 112 -3.45 42.15 41.07
C SER A 112 -4.82 42.26 41.73
N ASP A 113 -4.86 42.35 43.06
CA ASP A 113 -6.09 42.70 43.80
C ASP A 113 -6.21 44.22 44.04
N GLY A 114 -5.28 44.99 43.49
CA GLY A 114 -5.17 46.44 43.67
C GLY A 114 -4.36 46.91 44.88
N LYS A 115 -4.05 46.00 45.82
CA LYS A 115 -3.16 46.24 46.96
C LYS A 115 -1.85 45.47 46.77
N GLU A 116 -1.93 44.19 46.44
CA GLU A 116 -0.81 43.27 46.25
C GLU A 116 -1.07 42.29 45.10
N CYS A 117 -0.05 41.52 44.73
CA CYS A 117 -0.25 40.36 43.85
C CYS A 117 -0.75 39.17 44.65
N VAL A 118 -1.88 38.61 44.22
CA VAL A 118 -2.51 37.42 44.79
C VAL A 118 -2.53 36.30 43.74
N GLU A 119 -2.70 35.05 44.19
CA GLU A 119 -2.93 33.95 43.25
C GLU A 119 -4.28 34.13 42.55
N LYS A 120 -4.43 33.60 41.33
CA LYS A 120 -5.74 33.47 40.69
C LYS A 120 -6.59 32.56 41.56
N LEU A 121 -7.76 33.06 41.97
CA LEU A 121 -8.69 32.34 42.83
C LEU A 121 -9.97 32.00 42.06
N GLU A 122 -10.88 31.27 42.69
CA GLU A 122 -12.27 31.24 42.25
C GLU A 122 -12.90 32.62 42.42
N CYS A 123 -13.92 32.97 41.62
CA CYS A 123 -14.47 34.33 41.65
C CYS A 123 -14.97 34.70 43.06
N ASN A 124 -15.62 33.77 43.77
CA ASN A 124 -16.14 34.02 45.12
C ASN A 124 -15.07 34.36 46.18
N ASP A 125 -13.80 34.07 45.91
CA ASP A 125 -12.69 34.29 46.84
C ASP A 125 -12.00 35.64 46.65
N TYR A 126 -12.28 36.36 45.55
CA TYR A 126 -11.76 37.71 45.36
C TYR A 126 -12.42 38.70 46.32
N GLN A 127 -11.59 39.38 47.13
CA GLN A 127 -12.03 40.30 48.18
C GLN A 127 -12.11 41.76 47.73
N THR A 128 -11.61 42.08 46.52
CA THR A 128 -11.55 43.43 46.00
C THR A 128 -12.16 43.51 44.60
N GLU A 129 -12.67 44.69 44.24
CA GLU A 129 -13.21 44.96 42.91
C GLU A 129 -12.15 44.78 41.81
N GLN A 130 -10.91 45.21 42.05
CA GLN A 130 -9.82 45.00 41.09
C GLN A 130 -9.42 43.53 40.95
N GLY A 131 -9.39 42.78 42.07
CA GLY A 131 -9.17 41.32 42.00
C GLY A 131 -10.23 40.64 41.15
N CYS A 132 -11.49 41.02 41.35
CA CYS A 132 -12.64 40.50 40.62
C CYS A 132 -12.70 40.88 39.14
N GLN A 133 -11.93 41.86 38.66
CA GLN A 133 -11.84 42.16 37.23
C GLN A 133 -10.99 41.13 36.46
N ASN A 134 -10.23 40.30 37.18
CA ASN A 134 -9.44 39.23 36.58
C ASN A 134 -10.29 37.97 36.36
N GLN A 135 -9.81 37.09 35.49
CA GLN A 135 -10.37 35.75 35.35
C GLN A 135 -10.08 34.89 36.59
N ASN A 136 -10.95 33.90 36.83
CA ASN A 136 -10.73 32.88 37.83
C ASN A 136 -9.60 31.92 37.42
N GLN A 137 -9.23 31.00 38.31
CA GLN A 137 -8.16 30.01 38.07
C GLN A 137 -8.40 29.09 36.85
N ASN A 138 -9.64 28.96 36.39
CA ASN A 138 -10.04 28.17 35.22
C ASN A 138 -10.17 29.01 33.93
N GLY A 139 -9.87 30.32 33.98
CA GLY A 139 -10.01 31.23 32.84
C GLY A 139 -11.42 31.80 32.66
N GLY A 140 -12.37 31.49 33.54
CA GLY A 140 -13.71 32.07 33.54
C GLY A 140 -13.72 33.53 34.00
N TYR A 141 -14.66 34.33 33.51
CA TYR A 141 -14.79 35.74 33.88
C TYR A 141 -15.56 35.91 35.19
N CYS A 142 -15.21 36.96 35.95
CA CYS A 142 -15.83 37.30 37.22
C CYS A 142 -16.55 38.67 37.15
N ILE A 143 -17.54 38.87 38.01
CA ILE A 143 -18.26 40.15 38.14
C ILE A 143 -18.39 40.59 39.60
N TRP A 144 -18.09 41.87 39.86
CA TRP A 144 -18.19 42.48 41.18
C TRP A 144 -19.60 43.01 41.45
N ILE A 145 -20.28 42.44 42.43
CA ILE A 145 -21.64 42.85 42.81
C ILE A 145 -21.56 43.92 43.89
N GLN A 146 -22.04 45.12 43.59
CA GLN A 146 -22.03 46.26 44.52
C GLN A 146 -23.25 46.33 45.45
N LYS A 147 -24.27 45.47 45.28
CA LYS A 147 -25.56 45.55 46.01
C LYS A 147 -25.60 44.65 47.24
N MET A 148 -26.08 45.19 48.36
CA MET A 148 -26.30 44.60 49.71
C MET A 148 -25.09 43.93 50.38
N GLU A 149 -24.33 43.10 49.68
CA GLU A 149 -23.06 42.51 50.13
C GLU A 149 -22.05 42.64 48.99
N LYS A 150 -20.94 43.34 49.25
CA LYS A 150 -19.85 43.47 48.28
C LYS A 150 -19.17 42.13 48.11
N LYS A 151 -19.41 41.46 46.99
CA LYS A 151 -18.80 40.17 46.68
C LYS A 151 -18.54 40.02 45.20
N CYS A 152 -17.54 39.22 44.89
CA CYS A 152 -17.25 38.76 43.54
C CYS A 152 -17.97 37.42 43.30
N GLN A 153 -18.42 37.17 42.08
CA GLN A 153 -19.03 35.90 41.67
C GLN A 153 -18.73 35.64 40.20
N ASP A 154 -18.88 34.39 39.76
CA ASP A 154 -18.80 34.05 38.34
C ASP A 154 -19.90 34.74 37.54
N ILE A 155 -19.60 35.07 36.29
CA ILE A 155 -20.62 35.55 35.36
C ILE A 155 -21.65 34.45 35.06
N ASN A 156 -22.90 34.82 34.87
CA ASN A 156 -23.97 33.89 34.53
C ASN A 156 -24.82 34.33 33.31
N SER A 157 -24.48 35.47 32.70
CA SER A 157 -25.13 35.94 31.49
C SER A 157 -24.14 36.66 30.58
N CYS A 158 -24.40 36.62 29.27
CA CYS A 158 -23.52 37.21 28.27
C CYS A 158 -23.31 38.71 28.48
N GLU A 159 -24.32 39.43 28.96
CA GLU A 159 -24.29 40.88 29.18
C GLU A 159 -23.35 41.29 30.34
N GLN A 160 -22.92 40.32 31.15
CA GLN A 160 -21.94 40.51 32.22
C GLN A 160 -20.49 40.32 31.75
N LEU A 161 -20.28 39.77 30.55
CA LEU A 161 -18.94 39.65 29.98
C LEU A 161 -18.33 41.03 29.71
N PRO A 162 -16.99 41.14 29.67
CA PRO A 162 -16.33 42.42 29.44
C PRO A 162 -16.69 43.07 28.10
N ILE A 163 -16.89 44.38 28.13
CA ILE A 163 -17.25 45.17 26.95
C ILE A 163 -16.15 45.23 25.89
N TYR A 164 -14.90 44.87 26.22
CA TYR A 164 -13.78 44.86 25.28
C TYR A 164 -13.71 43.60 24.42
N LEU A 165 -14.60 42.61 24.65
CA LEU A 165 -14.70 41.46 23.76
C LEU A 165 -15.40 41.91 22.46
N THR A 166 -14.74 41.75 21.33
CA THR A 166 -15.18 42.34 20.04
C THR A 166 -15.44 41.30 18.95
N SER A 167 -15.56 40.02 19.30
CA SER A 167 -15.81 38.96 18.32
C SER A 167 -16.63 37.83 18.89
N HIS A 168 -17.29 37.08 18.00
CA HIS A 168 -18.02 35.85 18.35
C HIS A 168 -17.15 34.88 19.16
N THR A 169 -15.93 34.58 18.68
CA THR A 169 -15.01 33.65 19.34
C THR A 169 -14.70 34.08 20.77
N MET A 170 -14.38 35.35 20.99
CA MET A 170 -14.07 35.88 22.33
C MET A 170 -15.27 35.78 23.29
N CYS A 171 -16.47 36.09 22.80
CA CYS A 171 -17.69 35.98 23.61
C CYS A 171 -18.04 34.52 23.94
N LYS A 172 -17.91 33.62 22.96
CA LYS A 172 -18.16 32.18 23.13
C LYS A 172 -17.17 31.51 24.07
N GLU A 173 -15.89 31.87 23.98
CA GLU A 173 -14.86 31.42 24.92
C GLU A 173 -15.12 31.94 26.34
N GLY A 174 -15.67 33.15 26.46
CA GLY A 174 -16.00 33.74 27.75
C GLY A 174 -17.20 33.09 28.44
N LEU A 175 -18.25 32.77 27.68
CA LEU A 175 -19.40 32.00 28.15
C LEU A 175 -20.09 31.35 26.94
N ASP A 176 -20.24 30.02 26.97
CA ASP A 176 -20.89 29.28 25.89
C ASP A 176 -22.34 29.74 25.69
N GLY A 177 -22.78 29.82 24.43
CA GLY A 177 -24.08 30.41 24.08
C GLY A 177 -24.10 31.94 23.95
N CYS A 178 -22.93 32.59 23.97
CA CYS A 178 -22.79 34.03 23.75
C CYS A 178 -22.16 34.36 22.38
N THR A 179 -22.49 35.54 21.87
CA THR A 179 -21.88 36.16 20.69
C THR A 179 -21.68 37.65 20.91
N VAL A 180 -20.99 38.32 19.99
CA VAL A 180 -20.75 39.77 20.08
C VAL A 180 -22.07 40.55 19.93
N ASP A 181 -22.23 41.60 20.71
CA ASP A 181 -23.38 42.50 20.70
C ASP A 181 -23.50 43.25 19.35
N ASN A 182 -24.69 43.78 19.06
CA ASN A 182 -24.95 44.50 17.81
C ASN A 182 -24.12 45.79 17.65
N LYS A 183 -23.50 46.29 18.73
CA LYS A 183 -22.55 47.41 18.70
C LYS A 183 -21.13 47.02 18.26
N GLY A 184 -20.85 45.73 18.03
CA GLY A 184 -19.53 45.21 17.67
C GLY A 184 -18.55 45.06 18.85
N HIS A 185 -19.03 45.25 20.09
CA HIS A 185 -18.25 45.08 21.31
C HIS A 185 -19.16 44.72 22.48
N GLY A 186 -18.63 44.00 23.46
CA GLY A 186 -19.43 43.33 24.48
C GLY A 186 -20.19 42.13 23.92
N CYS A 187 -20.83 41.38 24.80
CA CYS A 187 -21.47 40.11 24.44
C CYS A 187 -22.97 40.12 24.73
N MET A 188 -23.70 39.37 23.92
CA MET A 188 -25.13 39.11 24.03
C MET A 188 -25.38 37.61 23.85
N LYS A 189 -26.57 37.14 24.24
CA LYS A 189 -26.99 35.75 23.98
C LYS A 189 -27.13 35.51 22.48
N LEU A 190 -26.78 34.29 22.05
CA LEU A 190 -27.10 33.82 20.70
C LEU A 190 -28.60 34.01 20.41
N LYS A 191 -28.88 34.39 19.16
CA LYS A 191 -30.25 34.42 18.64
C LYS A 191 -30.75 33.01 18.34
N GLU A 192 -32.07 32.83 18.29
CA GLU A 192 -32.67 31.52 18.01
C GLU A 192 -32.39 31.09 16.55
N LEU A 193 -32.51 32.02 15.61
CA LEU A 193 -32.33 31.80 14.17
C LEU A 193 -31.22 32.69 13.61
N CYS A 194 -30.54 32.22 12.57
CA CYS A 194 -29.48 32.99 11.91
C CYS A 194 -30.04 34.27 11.27
N SER A 195 -31.27 34.20 10.74
CA SER A 195 -32.01 35.33 10.15
C SER A 195 -32.28 36.51 11.09
N GLN A 196 -32.03 36.35 12.40
CA GLN A 196 -32.16 37.42 13.40
C GLN A 196 -30.89 38.26 13.57
N TYR A 197 -29.77 37.87 12.94
CA TYR A 197 -28.55 38.67 12.93
C TYR A 197 -28.54 39.63 11.74
N GLU A 198 -28.25 40.90 12.02
CA GLU A 198 -28.24 41.98 11.02
C GLU A 198 -26.84 42.26 10.47
N TYR A 199 -25.79 41.77 11.14
CA TYR A 199 -24.39 42.06 10.80
C TYR A 199 -23.57 40.78 10.59
N ASP A 200 -22.62 40.84 9.66
CA ASP A 200 -21.76 39.72 9.26
C ASP A 200 -20.89 39.20 10.41
N PHE A 201 -20.37 40.11 11.24
CA PHE A 201 -19.57 39.77 12.42
C PHE A 201 -20.35 39.07 13.55
N GLN A 202 -21.67 38.89 13.40
CA GLN A 202 -22.50 38.07 14.29
C GLN A 202 -22.90 36.74 13.67
N CYS A 203 -22.72 36.56 12.36
CA CYS A 203 -23.26 35.46 11.58
C CYS A 203 -22.40 34.19 11.64
N PHE A 204 -22.34 33.57 12.82
CA PHE A 204 -21.52 32.38 13.06
C PHE A 204 -22.37 31.16 13.45
N GLU A 205 -23.26 31.32 14.44
CA GLU A 205 -24.13 30.25 14.93
C GLU A 205 -25.39 30.79 15.59
N SER A 206 -26.41 29.93 15.74
CA SER A 206 -27.64 30.22 16.46
C SER A 206 -27.87 29.23 17.61
N ASN A 207 -28.75 29.60 18.54
CA ASN A 207 -29.06 28.79 19.72
C ASN A 207 -29.84 27.51 19.37
N GLN A 208 -30.70 27.55 18.34
CA GLN A 208 -31.50 26.40 17.95
C GLN A 208 -30.63 25.32 17.29
N ASN A 209 -30.50 24.16 17.95
CA ASN A 209 -29.72 23.00 17.50
C ASN A 209 -28.24 23.29 17.17
N LEU A 210 -27.68 24.41 17.67
CA LEU A 210 -26.33 24.88 17.34
C LEU A 210 -26.09 24.95 15.81
N ASN A 211 -27.10 25.43 15.07
CA ASN A 211 -26.99 25.59 13.63
C ASN A 211 -25.90 26.62 13.31
N TYR A 212 -24.97 26.24 12.45
CA TYR A 212 -24.03 27.19 11.85
C TYR A 212 -24.78 28.16 10.94
N CYS A 213 -24.32 29.41 10.93
CA CYS A 213 -24.85 30.45 10.06
C CYS A 213 -23.92 30.69 8.86
N PHE A 214 -24.49 31.26 7.81
CA PHE A 214 -23.79 31.69 6.61
C PHE A 214 -24.20 33.12 6.28
N TRP A 215 -23.22 33.98 6.04
CA TRP A 215 -23.48 35.34 5.59
C TRP A 215 -23.64 35.36 4.07
N ASP A 216 -24.87 35.59 3.60
CA ASP A 216 -25.16 35.75 2.19
C ASP A 216 -24.79 37.17 1.75
N TYR A 217 -23.57 37.33 1.23
CA TYR A 217 -23.07 38.60 0.70
C TYR A 217 -23.91 39.17 -0.46
N LYS A 218 -24.69 38.34 -1.16
CA LYS A 218 -25.53 38.82 -2.28
C LYS A 218 -26.80 39.52 -1.78
N ASN A 219 -27.37 39.02 -0.69
CA ASN A 219 -28.61 39.54 -0.12
C ASN A 219 -28.38 40.35 1.18
N GLU A 220 -27.13 40.47 1.63
CA GLU A 220 -26.71 41.13 2.87
C GLU A 220 -27.47 40.63 4.11
N LYS A 221 -27.62 39.32 4.23
CA LYS A 221 -28.37 38.68 5.31
C LYS A 221 -27.65 37.46 5.87
N CYS A 222 -27.80 37.27 7.17
CA CYS A 222 -27.41 36.04 7.83
C CYS A 222 -28.50 34.98 7.65
N VAL A 223 -28.12 33.79 7.21
CA VAL A 223 -29.04 32.66 6.96
C VAL A 223 -28.48 31.38 7.56
N GLU A 224 -29.31 30.37 7.76
CA GLU A 224 -28.86 29.06 8.22
C GLU A 224 -27.92 28.44 7.18
N LYS A 225 -26.80 27.86 7.62
CA LYS A 225 -25.81 27.21 6.75
C LYS A 225 -26.32 25.83 6.31
N ILE A 226 -27.28 25.84 5.40
CA ILE A 226 -27.87 24.67 4.73
C ILE A 226 -27.73 24.84 3.21
N CYS A 227 -27.77 23.74 2.44
CA CYS A 227 -27.54 23.78 0.99
C CYS A 227 -28.43 24.83 0.30
N GLU A 228 -29.72 24.86 0.61
CA GLU A 228 -30.74 25.69 -0.05
C GLU A 228 -30.46 27.19 0.07
N ASN A 229 -29.71 27.60 1.11
CA ASN A 229 -29.37 29.00 1.37
C ASN A 229 -28.04 29.43 0.73
N LEU A 230 -27.25 28.50 0.17
CA LEU A 230 -25.96 28.82 -0.45
C LEU A 230 -26.15 29.21 -1.92
N PRO A 231 -25.78 30.44 -2.34
CA PRO A 231 -26.11 30.98 -3.66
C PRO A 231 -25.15 30.54 -4.78
N PHE A 232 -24.40 29.45 -4.61
CA PHE A 232 -23.37 29.02 -5.57
C PHE A 232 -23.92 28.18 -6.71
N THR A 233 -23.34 28.35 -7.90
CA THR A 233 -23.80 27.72 -9.14
C THR A 233 -22.92 26.55 -9.60
N GLN A 234 -21.80 26.33 -8.92
CA GLN A 234 -20.86 25.24 -9.23
C GLN A 234 -20.79 24.22 -8.10
N ASP A 235 -20.63 22.93 -8.45
CA ASP A 235 -20.53 21.84 -7.47
C ASP A 235 -19.40 22.06 -6.44
N TYR A 236 -18.21 22.43 -6.92
CA TYR A 236 -17.04 22.60 -6.07
C TYR A 236 -17.20 23.74 -5.06
N GLU A 237 -17.94 24.80 -5.42
CA GLU A 237 -18.24 25.90 -4.52
C GLU A 237 -19.18 25.41 -3.42
N CYS A 238 -20.27 24.72 -3.78
CA CYS A 238 -21.20 24.13 -2.81
C CYS A 238 -20.49 23.17 -1.84
N GLN A 239 -19.66 22.29 -2.37
CA GLN A 239 -18.91 21.29 -1.60
C GLN A 239 -17.93 21.94 -0.61
N SER A 240 -17.32 23.08 -0.97
CA SER A 240 -16.37 23.78 -0.10
C SER A 240 -17.00 24.30 1.19
N TYR A 241 -18.32 24.55 1.19
CA TYR A 241 -19.07 24.99 2.38
C TYR A 241 -19.71 23.83 3.13
N ILE A 242 -20.29 22.87 2.41
CA ILE A 242 -20.96 21.67 2.94
C ILE A 242 -20.75 20.53 1.94
N ASN A 243 -20.04 19.47 2.34
CA ASN A 243 -19.62 18.38 1.45
C ASN A 243 -20.81 17.64 0.81
N GLU A 244 -21.93 17.56 1.53
CA GLU A 244 -23.17 16.91 1.12
C GLU A 244 -24.00 17.74 0.13
N CYS A 245 -23.57 18.96 -0.23
CA CYS A 245 -24.25 19.78 -1.22
C CYS A 245 -23.69 19.59 -2.63
N THR A 246 -24.53 19.88 -3.62
CA THR A 246 -24.20 20.00 -5.05
C THR A 246 -24.96 21.19 -5.64
N SER A 247 -24.65 21.64 -6.87
CA SER A 247 -25.36 22.77 -7.48
C SER A 247 -26.52 22.33 -8.37
N ASN A 248 -27.62 23.09 -8.36
CA ASN A 248 -28.67 22.98 -9.38
C ASN A 248 -28.51 23.97 -10.55
N GLY A 249 -27.36 24.64 -10.64
CA GLY A 249 -27.06 25.67 -11.63
C GLY A 249 -27.52 27.08 -11.24
N ASN A 250 -28.35 27.21 -10.19
CA ASN A 250 -28.80 28.50 -9.66
C ASN A 250 -28.37 28.71 -8.19
N HIS A 251 -28.43 27.66 -7.38
CA HIS A 251 -28.00 27.64 -5.98
C HIS A 251 -27.61 26.21 -5.57
N CYS A 252 -27.08 26.02 -4.37
CA CYS A 252 -26.77 24.70 -3.86
C CYS A 252 -28.03 23.96 -3.39
N ILE A 253 -28.02 22.64 -3.53
CA ILE A 253 -29.06 21.72 -3.08
C ILE A 253 -28.39 20.50 -2.45
N LEU A 254 -29.13 19.73 -1.67
CA LEU A 254 -28.63 18.46 -1.15
C LEU A 254 -28.24 17.51 -2.30
N ARG A 255 -27.04 16.94 -2.22
CA ARG A 255 -26.54 15.93 -3.16
C ARG A 255 -27.33 14.63 -3.00
N LYS A 256 -27.69 14.03 -4.13
CA LYS A 256 -28.47 12.78 -4.20
C LYS A 256 -27.80 11.82 -5.19
N LEU A 257 -28.55 10.92 -5.82
CA LEU A 257 -28.01 10.01 -6.83
C LEU A 257 -27.71 10.77 -8.13
N CYS A 258 -26.80 10.26 -8.98
CA CYS A 258 -26.51 10.89 -10.28
C CYS A 258 -27.80 11.13 -11.09
N SER A 259 -28.74 10.18 -11.07
CA SER A 259 -30.02 10.28 -11.78
C SER A 259 -30.91 11.44 -11.32
N ASP A 260 -30.69 11.99 -10.13
CA ASP A 260 -31.47 13.10 -9.59
C ASP A 260 -30.94 14.48 -10.05
N ALA A 261 -29.70 14.54 -10.54
CA ALA A 261 -29.10 15.77 -11.04
C ALA A 261 -29.69 16.14 -12.41
N LYS A 262 -30.37 17.30 -12.47
CA LYS A 262 -31.11 17.76 -13.65
C LYS A 262 -30.28 18.58 -14.65
N ASN A 263 -29.03 18.89 -14.31
CA ASN A 263 -28.17 19.75 -15.11
C ASN A 263 -26.71 19.31 -14.97
N ILE A 264 -25.84 19.87 -15.83
CA ILE A 264 -24.42 19.56 -15.87
C ILE A 264 -23.65 20.05 -14.63
N PHE A 265 -24.08 21.14 -14.00
CA PHE A 265 -23.37 21.77 -12.88
C PHE A 265 -23.41 20.91 -11.60
N GLY A 266 -24.49 20.14 -11.41
CA GLY A 266 -24.60 19.17 -10.31
C GLY A 266 -24.23 17.73 -10.70
N CYS A 267 -23.84 17.49 -11.96
CA CYS A 267 -23.55 16.16 -12.46
C CYS A 267 -22.06 15.80 -12.32
N VAL A 268 -21.60 15.70 -11.07
CA VAL A 268 -20.17 15.49 -10.76
C VAL A 268 -19.96 14.18 -10.00
N THR A 269 -20.51 14.07 -8.79
CA THR A 269 -20.49 12.86 -7.97
C THR A 269 -21.79 12.72 -7.19
N ASP A 270 -22.22 11.48 -6.94
CA ASP A 270 -23.41 11.21 -6.14
C ASP A 270 -23.13 11.14 -4.63
N ILE A 271 -24.20 10.96 -3.85
CA ILE A 271 -24.14 10.81 -2.39
C ILE A 271 -23.32 9.59 -1.92
N ASN A 272 -23.12 8.58 -2.78
CA ASN A 272 -22.32 7.40 -2.50
C ASN A 272 -20.85 7.56 -2.96
N GLY A 273 -20.50 8.72 -3.55
CA GLY A 273 -19.17 8.97 -4.10
C GLY A 273 -18.95 8.43 -5.51
N ASN A 274 -19.98 7.92 -6.19
CA ASN A 274 -19.85 7.50 -7.59
C ASN A 274 -19.67 8.73 -8.48
N LYS A 275 -18.74 8.66 -9.43
CA LYS A 275 -18.58 9.71 -10.45
C LYS A 275 -19.79 9.72 -11.38
N CYS A 276 -20.27 10.90 -11.72
CA CYS A 276 -21.35 11.10 -12.66
C CYS A 276 -20.84 11.70 -13.96
N VAL A 277 -21.63 11.56 -15.03
CA VAL A 277 -21.39 12.20 -16.32
C VAL A 277 -22.72 12.62 -16.95
N PHE A 278 -22.73 13.79 -17.56
CA PHE A 278 -23.90 14.28 -18.27
C PHE A 278 -23.92 13.68 -19.68
N HIS A 279 -24.83 12.74 -19.91
CA HIS A 279 -24.91 11.97 -21.16
C HIS A 279 -26.36 11.92 -21.66
N GLN A 280 -26.58 12.28 -22.93
CA GLN A 280 -27.92 12.31 -23.56
C GLN A 280 -28.94 13.13 -22.76
N ASN A 281 -28.55 14.33 -22.33
CA ASN A 281 -29.38 15.26 -21.56
C ASN A 281 -29.87 14.73 -20.20
N GLN A 282 -29.17 13.75 -19.64
CA GLN A 282 -29.42 13.21 -18.30
C GLN A 282 -28.10 13.02 -17.58
N CYS A 283 -28.10 13.20 -16.26
CA CYS A 283 -26.96 12.82 -15.45
C CYS A 283 -27.03 11.32 -15.14
N LYS A 284 -25.96 10.59 -15.44
CA LYS A 284 -25.85 9.14 -15.21
C LYS A 284 -24.58 8.83 -14.44
N ILE A 285 -24.53 7.68 -13.79
CA ILE A 285 -23.28 7.16 -13.24
C ILE A 285 -22.31 6.96 -14.39
N LYS A 286 -21.06 7.37 -14.18
CA LYS A 286 -19.99 7.24 -15.15
C LYS A 286 -19.60 5.76 -15.30
N THR A 287 -19.95 5.18 -16.44
CA THR A 287 -19.58 3.83 -16.87
C THR A 287 -19.01 3.88 -18.29
N CYS A 288 -18.41 2.79 -18.78
CA CYS A 288 -17.91 2.76 -20.16
C CYS A 288 -19.01 3.10 -21.18
N ASP A 289 -20.25 2.66 -20.94
CA ASP A 289 -21.39 2.90 -21.84
C ASP A 289 -21.91 4.35 -21.83
N THR A 290 -21.41 5.18 -20.91
CA THR A 290 -21.70 6.62 -20.85
C THR A 290 -20.58 7.50 -21.40
N ALA A 291 -19.56 6.90 -22.00
CA ALA A 291 -18.55 7.62 -22.76
C ALA A 291 -19.17 8.28 -24.00
N LEU A 292 -18.51 9.33 -24.51
CA LEU A 292 -18.99 10.05 -25.69
C LEU A 292 -18.94 9.16 -26.93
N ASP A 293 -20.02 9.16 -27.72
CA ASP A 293 -20.10 8.43 -29.00
C ASP A 293 -18.98 8.82 -29.99
N SER A 294 -18.37 10.00 -29.82
CA SER A 294 -17.22 10.46 -30.61
C SER A 294 -15.91 9.74 -30.31
N PHE A 295 -15.86 8.88 -29.30
CA PHE A 295 -14.69 8.06 -29.00
C PHE A 295 -14.65 6.89 -29.97
N THR A 296 -13.58 6.80 -30.76
CA THR A 296 -13.43 5.85 -31.87
C THR A 296 -12.20 4.98 -31.75
N ASN A 297 -11.42 5.10 -30.67
CA ASN A 297 -10.23 4.28 -30.45
C ASN A 297 -9.99 3.95 -28.97
N TYR A 298 -9.16 2.94 -28.75
CA TYR A 298 -8.74 2.45 -27.43
C TYR A 298 -8.26 3.55 -26.48
N GLN A 299 -7.37 4.43 -26.95
CA GLN A 299 -6.76 5.44 -26.10
C GLN A 299 -7.80 6.43 -25.55
N GLN A 300 -8.80 6.79 -26.35
CA GLN A 300 -9.91 7.64 -25.89
C GLN A 300 -10.74 6.93 -24.81
N CYS A 301 -11.02 5.63 -24.98
CA CYS A 301 -11.75 4.85 -23.99
C CYS A 301 -10.98 4.64 -22.69
N GLN A 302 -9.66 4.43 -22.76
CA GLN A 302 -8.81 4.29 -21.58
C GLN A 302 -8.66 5.61 -20.81
N ASN A 303 -8.57 6.74 -21.52
CA ASN A 303 -8.48 8.06 -20.91
C ASN A 303 -9.81 8.56 -20.33
N TYR A 304 -10.92 7.89 -20.61
CA TYR A 304 -12.24 8.31 -20.14
C TYR A 304 -12.35 8.27 -18.61
N ASP A 305 -11.93 7.17 -17.99
CA ASP A 305 -11.74 7.06 -16.55
C ASP A 305 -10.71 5.97 -16.24
N ASN A 306 -9.63 6.33 -15.56
CA ASN A 306 -8.54 5.41 -15.24
C ASN A 306 -8.96 4.25 -14.30
N LEU A 307 -10.14 4.33 -13.68
CA LEU A 307 -10.68 3.26 -12.82
C LEU A 307 -11.61 2.30 -13.59
N LEU A 308 -11.97 2.61 -14.84
CA LEU A 308 -12.83 1.77 -15.67
C LEU A 308 -12.00 1.05 -16.74
N ASP A 309 -12.26 -0.23 -16.94
CA ASP A 309 -11.61 -1.02 -18.00
C ASP A 309 -12.46 -1.01 -19.27
N CYS A 310 -12.34 0.07 -20.04
CA CYS A 310 -13.17 0.34 -21.22
C CYS A 310 -12.47 0.05 -22.54
N VAL A 311 -13.19 -0.51 -23.51
CA VAL A 311 -12.73 -0.71 -24.89
C VAL A 311 -13.70 -0.07 -25.90
N THR A 312 -13.28 0.00 -27.16
CA THR A 312 -14.06 0.68 -28.21
C THR A 312 -15.36 -0.07 -28.52
N SER A 313 -16.44 0.66 -28.77
CA SER A 313 -17.73 0.10 -29.21
C SER A 313 -17.94 0.21 -30.73
N LYS A 314 -18.82 -0.63 -31.30
CA LYS A 314 -18.98 -0.79 -32.77
C LYS A 314 -19.44 0.49 -33.47
N ASN A 315 -20.25 1.31 -32.79
CA ASN A 315 -20.87 2.51 -33.36
C ASN A 315 -20.28 3.80 -32.77
N GLY A 316 -19.04 3.75 -32.28
CA GLY A 316 -18.46 4.80 -31.46
C GLY A 316 -18.85 4.66 -29.99
N GLY A 317 -18.18 5.44 -29.13
CA GLY A 317 -18.26 5.30 -27.68
C GLY A 317 -17.43 4.13 -27.15
N CYS A 318 -17.60 3.88 -25.86
CA CYS A 318 -16.88 2.83 -25.15
C CYS A 318 -17.86 1.80 -24.59
N LYS A 319 -17.33 0.64 -24.25
CA LYS A 319 -18.05 -0.43 -23.56
C LYS A 319 -17.12 -1.11 -22.58
N GLN A 320 -17.70 -1.84 -21.63
CA GLN A 320 -16.91 -2.66 -20.71
C GLN A 320 -16.12 -3.71 -21.49
N ARG A 321 -14.90 -4.00 -21.02
CA ARG A 321 -14.06 -5.03 -21.62
C ARG A 321 -14.81 -6.37 -21.70
N PRO A 322 -15.01 -6.93 -22.91
CA PRO A 322 -15.61 -8.25 -23.09
C PRO A 322 -14.79 -9.36 -22.43
N GLN A 323 -15.44 -10.47 -22.08
CA GLN A 323 -14.78 -11.66 -21.53
C GLN A 323 -14.26 -12.62 -22.63
N SER A 324 -14.68 -12.46 -23.88
CA SER A 324 -14.25 -13.29 -25.01
C SER A 324 -13.77 -12.44 -26.19
N CYS A 325 -12.89 -13.01 -27.01
CA CYS A 325 -12.30 -12.34 -28.17
C CYS A 325 -13.35 -11.79 -29.16
N GLU A 326 -14.49 -12.46 -29.35
CA GLU A 326 -15.53 -12.05 -30.31
C GLU A 326 -16.23 -10.76 -29.91
N GLY A 327 -16.10 -10.36 -28.65
CA GLY A 327 -16.63 -9.11 -28.16
C GLY A 327 -15.89 -7.88 -28.68
N TYR A 328 -14.69 -8.01 -29.22
CA TYR A 328 -13.87 -6.87 -29.65
C TYR A 328 -14.12 -6.48 -31.10
N VAL A 329 -14.11 -5.18 -31.36
CA VAL A 329 -14.43 -4.59 -32.68
C VAL A 329 -13.28 -3.80 -33.28
N ASP A 330 -12.19 -3.60 -32.53
CA ASP A 330 -10.98 -2.91 -32.96
C ASP A 330 -9.76 -3.82 -32.79
N GLN A 331 -8.78 -3.67 -33.69
CA GLN A 331 -7.57 -4.47 -33.73
C GLN A 331 -6.70 -4.28 -32.50
N ILE A 332 -6.54 -3.04 -32.01
CA ILE A 332 -5.70 -2.72 -30.86
C ILE A 332 -6.32 -3.31 -29.59
N ASP A 333 -7.65 -3.25 -29.48
CA ASP A 333 -8.38 -3.84 -28.35
C ASP A 333 -8.22 -5.36 -28.29
N CYS A 334 -8.16 -6.03 -29.44
CA CYS A 334 -8.03 -7.49 -29.56
C CYS A 334 -6.71 -8.04 -28.96
N TYR A 335 -5.60 -7.32 -29.13
CA TYR A 335 -4.29 -7.74 -28.61
C TYR A 335 -4.06 -7.37 -27.14
N SER A 336 -4.99 -6.65 -26.52
CA SER A 336 -4.84 -6.10 -25.17
C SER A 336 -5.39 -7.04 -24.07
N ILE A 337 -5.56 -8.33 -24.35
CA ILE A 337 -6.20 -9.30 -23.45
C ILE A 337 -5.15 -10.23 -22.86
N VAL A 338 -5.00 -10.22 -21.54
CA VAL A 338 -4.07 -11.12 -20.84
C VAL A 338 -4.69 -12.49 -20.56
N GLN A 339 -6.02 -12.56 -20.47
CA GLN A 339 -6.75 -13.77 -20.04
C GLN A 339 -6.91 -14.82 -21.14
N GLU A 340 -7.00 -14.41 -22.41
CA GLU A 340 -7.22 -15.29 -23.55
C GLU A 340 -6.32 -14.89 -24.72
N ASP A 341 -5.76 -15.88 -25.42
CA ASP A 341 -4.87 -15.66 -26.56
C ASP A 341 -5.70 -15.31 -27.81
N CYS A 342 -6.05 -14.04 -27.94
CA CYS A 342 -6.85 -13.53 -29.06
C CYS A 342 -5.98 -13.06 -30.23
N ILE A 343 -6.52 -13.18 -31.44
CA ILE A 343 -5.89 -12.68 -32.66
C ILE A 343 -6.88 -11.88 -33.51
N TRP A 344 -6.36 -10.91 -34.25
CA TRP A 344 -7.14 -10.17 -35.24
C TRP A 344 -7.15 -10.95 -36.56
N TYR A 345 -8.25 -11.64 -36.83
CA TYR A 345 -8.41 -12.49 -38.00
C TYR A 345 -9.06 -11.74 -39.17
N ASN A 346 -8.55 -11.98 -40.39
CA ASN A 346 -9.04 -11.41 -41.66
C ASN A 346 -9.30 -9.89 -41.65
N ASN A 347 -8.53 -9.14 -40.85
CA ASN A 347 -8.63 -7.69 -40.72
C ASN A 347 -9.99 -7.14 -40.27
N ASN A 348 -10.87 -7.95 -39.70
CA ASN A 348 -12.22 -7.48 -39.33
C ASN A 348 -12.83 -8.11 -38.06
N LYS A 349 -12.23 -9.15 -37.49
CA LYS A 349 -12.81 -9.85 -36.36
C LYS A 349 -11.73 -10.31 -35.40
N CYS A 350 -11.95 -10.05 -34.12
CA CYS A 350 -11.16 -10.64 -33.06
C CYS A 350 -11.70 -12.03 -32.73
N VAL A 351 -10.84 -13.04 -32.70
CA VAL A 351 -11.19 -14.44 -32.41
C VAL A 351 -10.16 -15.04 -31.48
N LYS A 352 -10.55 -16.08 -30.75
CA LYS A 352 -9.59 -16.90 -30.01
C LYS A 352 -8.64 -17.56 -31.00
N ARG A 353 -7.34 -17.59 -30.66
CA ARG A 353 -6.36 -18.29 -31.48
C ARG A 353 -6.67 -19.78 -31.51
N GLU A 354 -6.92 -20.28 -32.71
CA GLU A 354 -7.17 -21.69 -33.00
C GLU A 354 -6.40 -22.05 -34.27
N CYS A 355 -5.98 -23.31 -34.42
CA CYS A 355 -5.13 -23.74 -35.53
C CYS A 355 -5.76 -23.45 -36.91
N GLN A 356 -7.09 -23.46 -37.00
CA GLN A 356 -7.84 -23.12 -38.22
C GLN A 356 -7.70 -21.66 -38.67
N TYR A 357 -7.30 -20.75 -37.78
CA TYR A 357 -7.10 -19.33 -38.07
C TYR A 357 -5.64 -18.99 -38.41
N ALA A 358 -4.76 -20.00 -38.46
CA ALA A 358 -3.38 -19.80 -38.92
C ALA A 358 -3.36 -19.43 -40.42
N PRO A 359 -2.43 -18.54 -40.85
CA PRO A 359 -2.31 -18.18 -42.25
C PRO A 359 -2.03 -19.37 -43.17
N ASP A 360 -2.62 -19.39 -44.37
CA ASP A 360 -2.51 -20.50 -45.32
C ASP A 360 -1.07 -20.76 -45.82
N TYR A 361 -0.17 -19.77 -45.72
CA TYR A 361 1.23 -19.95 -46.09
C TYR A 361 2.09 -20.60 -44.99
N TYR A 362 1.52 -20.89 -43.82
CA TYR A 362 2.24 -21.55 -42.73
C TYR A 362 2.55 -23.00 -43.07
N GLY A 363 3.81 -23.39 -42.88
CA GLY A 363 4.24 -24.79 -42.92
C GLY A 363 4.25 -25.43 -41.53
N GLN A 364 4.67 -26.69 -41.46
CA GLN A 364 4.73 -27.47 -40.20
C GLN A 364 5.49 -26.76 -39.07
N LYS A 365 6.61 -26.08 -39.41
CA LYS A 365 7.40 -25.36 -38.42
C LYS A 365 6.65 -24.16 -37.84
N ASP A 366 5.94 -23.41 -38.69
CA ASP A 366 5.16 -22.24 -38.28
C ASP A 366 3.95 -22.68 -37.44
N CYS A 367 3.27 -23.76 -37.85
CA CYS A 367 2.14 -24.33 -37.10
C CYS A 367 2.52 -24.74 -35.68
N ARG A 368 3.71 -25.33 -35.49
CA ARG A 368 4.22 -25.67 -34.15
C ARG A 368 4.46 -24.44 -33.28
N GLN A 369 4.87 -23.32 -33.88
CA GLN A 369 5.07 -22.08 -33.15
C GLN A 369 3.75 -21.35 -32.89
N TYR A 370 2.76 -21.55 -33.75
CA TYR A 370 1.46 -20.90 -33.67
C TYR A 370 0.62 -21.40 -32.49
N GLY A 371 0.67 -22.70 -32.19
CA GLY A 371 -0.07 -23.32 -31.09
C GLY A 371 0.14 -24.83 -31.03
N ASN A 372 -0.85 -25.55 -30.48
CA ASN A 372 -0.85 -27.02 -30.47
C ASN A 372 -1.29 -27.60 -31.83
N CYS A 373 -0.61 -27.19 -32.90
CA CYS A 373 -1.04 -27.38 -34.28
C CYS A 373 -0.03 -28.17 -35.11
N ILE A 374 -0.54 -28.87 -36.12
CA ILE A 374 0.24 -29.46 -37.22
C ILE A 374 -0.14 -28.80 -38.56
N GLY A 375 0.75 -28.94 -39.55
CA GLY A 375 0.53 -28.45 -40.90
C GLY A 375 -0.52 -29.25 -41.69
N LYS A 376 -0.91 -28.68 -42.85
CA LYS A 376 -1.72 -29.33 -43.89
C LYS A 376 -0.92 -29.40 -45.20
N LEU A 377 -1.24 -30.39 -46.05
CA LEU A 377 -0.65 -30.47 -47.40
C LEU A 377 -0.98 -29.26 -48.28
N THR A 378 -2.14 -28.64 -48.06
CA THR A 378 -2.60 -27.46 -48.81
C THR A 378 -2.08 -26.13 -48.25
N GLY A 379 -1.23 -26.16 -47.22
CA GLY A 379 -0.86 -24.99 -46.44
C GLY A 379 -1.85 -24.67 -45.30
N GLY A 380 -1.37 -23.92 -44.31
CA GLY A 380 -2.08 -23.60 -43.08
C GLY A 380 -2.00 -24.71 -42.03
N CYS A 381 -2.69 -24.50 -40.91
CA CYS A 381 -2.62 -25.40 -39.75
C CYS A 381 -3.96 -26.08 -39.44
N GLN A 382 -3.89 -27.19 -38.71
CA GLN A 382 -4.99 -27.90 -38.06
C GLN A 382 -4.56 -28.31 -36.65
N ASP A 383 -5.55 -28.67 -35.83
CA ASP A 383 -5.26 -29.20 -34.50
C ASP A 383 -4.44 -30.48 -34.58
N SER A 384 -3.49 -30.62 -33.67
CA SER A 384 -2.74 -31.88 -33.52
C SER A 384 -3.71 -32.98 -33.10
N PRO A 385 -3.72 -34.15 -33.75
CA PRO A 385 -4.58 -35.26 -33.33
C PRO A 385 -4.20 -35.80 -31.94
N ASP A 386 -5.15 -36.38 -31.22
CA ASP A 386 -4.92 -36.95 -29.88
C ASP A 386 -3.91 -38.10 -29.92
N ASN A 387 -3.91 -38.90 -31.00
CA ASN A 387 -3.06 -40.06 -31.15
C ASN A 387 -2.18 -39.96 -32.41
N CYS A 388 -0.93 -40.43 -32.32
CA CYS A 388 0.03 -40.39 -33.43
C CYS A 388 -0.50 -41.09 -34.69
N ASN A 389 -1.24 -42.19 -34.56
CA ASN A 389 -1.80 -42.96 -35.69
C ASN A 389 -2.86 -42.21 -36.50
N GLN A 390 -3.35 -41.07 -36.01
CA GLN A 390 -4.26 -40.21 -36.76
C GLN A 390 -3.49 -39.20 -37.65
N ILE A 391 -2.17 -39.11 -37.51
CA ILE A 391 -1.31 -38.28 -38.36
C ILE A 391 -0.97 -39.09 -39.61
N LEU A 392 -1.58 -38.74 -40.74
CA LEU A 392 -1.50 -39.51 -41.99
C LEU A 392 -0.33 -39.10 -42.89
N GLU A 393 0.42 -38.05 -42.53
CA GLU A 393 1.48 -37.49 -43.37
C GLU A 393 2.82 -37.52 -42.64
N GLU A 394 3.83 -38.15 -43.25
CA GLU A 394 5.17 -38.35 -42.66
C GLU A 394 5.79 -37.05 -42.15
N GLN A 395 5.73 -35.99 -42.94
CA GLN A 395 6.30 -34.69 -42.61
C GLN A 395 5.65 -33.99 -41.40
N PHE A 396 4.50 -34.47 -40.91
CA PHE A 396 3.82 -33.94 -39.74
C PHE A 396 3.92 -34.88 -38.52
N CYS A 397 4.49 -36.08 -38.68
CA CYS A 397 4.60 -37.11 -37.65
C CYS A 397 5.70 -36.80 -36.64
N GLU A 398 5.39 -35.95 -35.67
CA GLU A 398 6.37 -35.56 -34.64
C GLU A 398 5.81 -35.56 -33.23
N PHE A 399 4.63 -34.98 -33.01
CA PHE A 399 3.97 -34.94 -31.71
C PHE A 399 2.45 -35.04 -31.87
N ASN A 400 1.79 -35.67 -30.91
CA ASN A 400 0.33 -35.62 -30.80
C ASN A 400 -0.13 -34.41 -29.96
N TYR A 401 -1.44 -34.27 -29.76
CA TYR A 401 -2.05 -33.22 -28.94
C TYR A 401 -1.46 -33.15 -27.52
N ASN A 402 -1.15 -34.30 -26.91
CA ASN A 402 -0.58 -34.41 -25.57
C ASN A 402 0.94 -34.14 -25.53
N LYS A 403 1.54 -33.74 -26.65
CA LYS A 403 2.99 -33.51 -26.83
C LYS A 403 3.84 -34.77 -26.63
N GLU A 404 3.24 -35.94 -26.78
CA GLU A 404 3.96 -37.21 -26.82
C GLU A 404 4.64 -37.34 -28.18
N LYS A 405 5.88 -37.83 -28.19
CA LYS A 405 6.68 -37.92 -29.42
C LYS A 405 6.16 -39.04 -30.31
N CYS A 406 5.96 -38.73 -31.58
CA CYS A 406 5.59 -39.68 -32.62
C CYS A 406 6.79 -40.04 -33.50
N ILE A 407 6.71 -41.17 -34.19
CA ILE A 407 7.68 -41.60 -35.19
C ILE A 407 6.97 -42.26 -36.36
N TRP A 408 7.47 -42.00 -37.57
CA TRP A 408 6.99 -42.64 -38.79
C TRP A 408 7.71 -43.98 -38.99
N LEU A 409 6.96 -45.08 -39.00
CA LEU A 409 7.46 -46.43 -39.19
C LEU A 409 6.52 -47.17 -40.16
N ASP A 410 7.10 -47.86 -41.15
CA ASP A 410 6.38 -48.71 -42.10
C ASP A 410 5.15 -48.05 -42.79
N GLY A 411 5.21 -46.74 -43.01
CA GLY A 411 4.16 -45.98 -43.70
C GLY A 411 3.05 -45.46 -42.79
N GLU A 412 3.16 -45.62 -41.47
CA GLU A 412 2.22 -45.07 -40.49
C GLU A 412 2.95 -44.26 -39.40
N CYS A 413 2.28 -43.25 -38.88
CA CYS A 413 2.76 -42.52 -37.71
C CYS A 413 2.34 -43.27 -36.43
N THR A 414 3.28 -43.55 -35.54
CA THR A 414 2.98 -44.25 -34.28
C THR A 414 3.62 -43.54 -33.09
N LEU A 415 3.16 -43.85 -31.88
CA LEU A 415 3.79 -43.38 -30.65
C LEU A 415 5.23 -43.90 -30.61
N LEU A 416 6.17 -43.01 -30.31
CA LEU A 416 7.57 -43.37 -30.17
C LEU A 416 7.76 -44.22 -28.92
N GLU A 417 8.01 -45.50 -29.14
CA GLU A 417 8.43 -46.44 -28.10
C GLU A 417 9.77 -47.04 -28.54
N CYS A 418 10.79 -46.98 -27.70
CA CYS A 418 12.14 -47.43 -28.07
C CYS A 418 12.13 -48.90 -28.56
N ILE A 419 11.28 -49.73 -27.96
CA ILE A 419 11.14 -51.14 -28.33
C ILE A 419 10.67 -51.38 -29.77
N LYS A 420 10.00 -50.41 -30.42
CA LYS A 420 9.57 -50.51 -31.83
C LYS A 420 10.71 -50.27 -32.82
N LEU A 421 11.81 -49.69 -32.38
CA LEU A 421 12.96 -49.35 -33.23
C LEU A 421 13.85 -50.58 -33.39
N LYS A 422 13.71 -51.33 -34.49
CA LYS A 422 14.41 -52.62 -34.71
C LYS A 422 15.55 -52.57 -35.72
N LEU A 423 16.41 -53.60 -35.68
CA LEU A 423 17.37 -53.90 -36.74
C LEU A 423 16.67 -54.12 -38.10
N PRO A 424 17.38 -53.87 -39.23
CA PRO A 424 18.80 -53.49 -39.34
C PRO A 424 19.05 -51.98 -39.21
N THR A 425 18.01 -51.16 -39.16
CA THR A 425 18.10 -49.69 -39.17
C THR A 425 18.68 -49.15 -37.86
N TYR A 426 18.17 -49.62 -36.72
CA TYR A 426 18.54 -49.14 -35.39
C TYR A 426 19.53 -50.12 -34.74
N LYS A 427 20.82 -49.94 -35.02
CA LYS A 427 21.87 -50.96 -34.79
C LYS A 427 22.94 -50.60 -33.76
N ASP A 428 22.92 -49.38 -33.22
CA ASP A 428 23.88 -48.91 -32.22
C ASP A 428 23.27 -47.79 -31.37
N HIS A 429 23.87 -47.52 -30.20
CA HIS A 429 23.39 -46.53 -29.24
C HIS A 429 23.26 -45.14 -29.88
N GLN A 430 24.21 -44.74 -30.74
CA GLN A 430 24.21 -43.42 -31.36
C GLN A 430 23.01 -43.23 -32.29
N ILE A 431 22.62 -44.27 -33.05
CA ILE A 431 21.44 -44.24 -33.91
C ILE A 431 20.15 -44.17 -33.06
N CYS A 432 20.05 -44.96 -31.99
CA CYS A 432 18.91 -44.90 -31.06
C CYS A 432 18.77 -43.51 -30.42
N GLN A 433 19.88 -42.92 -29.97
CA GLN A 433 19.93 -41.60 -29.36
C GLN A 433 19.58 -40.46 -30.32
N LYS A 434 19.92 -40.59 -31.61
CA LYS A 434 19.50 -39.62 -32.65
C LYS A 434 17.98 -39.55 -32.79
N VAL A 435 17.28 -40.68 -32.60
CA VAL A 435 15.81 -40.69 -32.58
C VAL A 435 15.29 -40.07 -31.30
N SER A 436 15.81 -40.50 -30.15
CA SER A 436 15.42 -39.96 -28.86
C SER A 436 16.47 -40.21 -27.79
N PRO A 437 16.76 -39.22 -26.92
CA PRO A 437 17.68 -39.40 -25.79
C PRO A 437 17.18 -40.44 -24.78
N LEU A 438 15.90 -40.78 -24.84
CA LEU A 438 15.26 -41.80 -24.01
C LEU A 438 15.55 -43.23 -24.48
N CYS A 439 16.24 -43.44 -25.61
CA CYS A 439 16.47 -44.78 -26.18
C CYS A 439 17.96 -45.16 -26.24
N THR A 440 18.29 -46.41 -25.92
CA THR A 440 19.63 -46.99 -26.08
C THR A 440 19.57 -48.25 -26.92
N PHE A 441 20.67 -48.65 -27.55
CA PHE A 441 20.71 -49.93 -28.26
C PHE A 441 20.84 -51.08 -27.27
N ASN A 442 20.05 -52.13 -27.50
CA ASN A 442 20.07 -53.33 -26.70
C ASN A 442 19.94 -54.56 -27.61
N LEU A 443 21.00 -55.36 -27.63
CA LEU A 443 21.09 -56.55 -28.48
C LEU A 443 20.02 -57.60 -28.15
N GLN A 444 19.55 -57.69 -26.90
CA GLN A 444 18.54 -58.67 -26.48
C GLN A 444 17.17 -58.43 -27.13
N VAL A 445 16.85 -57.17 -27.42
CA VAL A 445 15.60 -56.79 -28.11
C VAL A 445 15.80 -56.55 -29.60
N LEU A 446 17.00 -56.84 -30.13
CA LEU A 446 17.38 -56.68 -31.55
C LEU A 446 17.06 -55.27 -32.09
N GLY A 447 17.41 -54.23 -31.34
CA GLY A 447 17.08 -52.85 -31.67
C GLY A 447 17.32 -51.89 -30.51
N CYS A 448 16.50 -50.83 -30.42
CA CYS A 448 16.52 -49.94 -29.26
C CYS A 448 15.64 -50.47 -28.12
N ALA A 449 15.98 -50.07 -26.90
CA ALA A 449 15.20 -50.18 -25.68
C ALA A 449 15.25 -48.85 -24.93
N ASP A 450 14.46 -48.72 -23.87
CA ASP A 450 14.53 -47.54 -23.01
C ASP A 450 15.94 -47.38 -22.45
N ASN A 451 16.48 -46.16 -22.46
CA ASN A 451 17.79 -45.82 -21.93
C ASN A 451 17.72 -45.78 -20.40
N ILE A 452 17.69 -46.95 -19.79
CA ILE A 452 17.89 -47.24 -18.37
C ILE A 452 19.19 -48.03 -18.22
N CYS A 453 19.89 -47.92 -17.09
CA CYS A 453 21.23 -48.51 -16.95
C CYS A 453 21.26 -50.00 -17.33
N GLU A 454 20.27 -50.79 -16.95
CA GLU A 454 20.21 -52.24 -17.24
C GLU A 454 20.05 -52.56 -18.73
N ASN A 455 19.51 -51.64 -19.52
CA ASN A 455 19.31 -51.81 -20.95
C ASN A 455 20.55 -51.41 -21.78
N ILE A 456 21.56 -50.76 -21.18
CA ILE A 456 22.78 -50.34 -21.88
C ILE A 456 23.70 -51.55 -22.04
N THR A 457 23.68 -52.16 -23.24
CA THR A 457 24.55 -53.31 -23.55
C THR A 457 25.94 -52.89 -24.02
N GLU A 458 26.08 -51.67 -24.54
CA GLU A 458 27.34 -51.10 -25.01
C GLU A 458 28.03 -50.37 -23.85
N ILE A 459 28.98 -51.05 -23.20
CA ILE A 459 29.57 -50.67 -21.90
C ILE A 459 30.22 -49.27 -21.92
N GLU A 460 30.73 -48.82 -23.07
CA GLU A 460 31.30 -47.48 -23.24
C GLU A 460 30.30 -46.34 -23.01
N TYR A 461 28.99 -46.60 -23.13
CA TYR A 461 27.93 -45.62 -22.85
C TYR A 461 27.33 -45.77 -21.44
N CYS A 462 27.84 -46.70 -20.61
CA CYS A 462 27.38 -46.93 -19.24
C CYS A 462 27.81 -45.81 -18.28
N SER A 463 27.11 -44.69 -18.31
CA SER A 463 27.46 -43.49 -17.54
C SER A 463 26.26 -42.90 -16.81
N VAL A 464 25.24 -42.49 -17.54
CA VAL A 464 24.01 -41.91 -17.00
C VAL A 464 22.84 -42.33 -17.89
N ASP A 465 21.72 -42.69 -17.28
CA ASP A 465 20.50 -43.06 -17.99
C ASP A 465 19.62 -41.85 -18.34
N SER A 466 18.50 -42.09 -19.03
CA SER A 466 17.56 -41.03 -19.46
C SER A 466 16.84 -40.30 -18.32
N LYS A 467 16.85 -40.85 -17.10
CA LYS A 467 16.27 -40.26 -15.89
C LYS A 467 17.31 -39.52 -15.05
N GLY A 468 18.57 -39.49 -15.49
CA GLY A 468 19.69 -38.91 -14.73
C GLY A 468 20.27 -39.85 -13.68
N THR A 469 19.90 -41.14 -13.67
CA THR A 469 20.51 -42.14 -12.79
C THR A 469 21.94 -42.37 -13.23
N ILE A 470 22.89 -42.25 -12.31
CA ILE A 470 24.29 -42.58 -12.58
C ILE A 470 24.40 -44.11 -12.71
N CYS A 471 25.03 -44.59 -13.77
CA CYS A 471 25.30 -46.00 -14.02
C CYS A 471 26.74 -46.37 -13.65
N ALA A 472 27.00 -47.65 -13.44
CA ALA A 472 28.34 -48.19 -13.24
C ALA A 472 28.47 -49.60 -13.83
N ILE A 473 29.71 -49.97 -14.15
CA ILE A 473 30.04 -51.29 -14.70
C ILE A 473 30.22 -52.28 -13.55
N ASN A 474 29.33 -53.26 -13.46
CA ASN A 474 29.44 -54.39 -12.55
C ASN A 474 28.61 -55.57 -13.11
N GLN A 475 29.27 -56.53 -13.75
CA GLN A 475 28.64 -57.65 -14.47
C GLN A 475 27.60 -57.20 -15.54
N GLY A 476 27.89 -56.07 -16.20
CA GLY A 476 26.97 -55.36 -17.07
C GLY A 476 26.89 -53.89 -16.67
N CYS A 477 26.05 -53.11 -17.35
CA CYS A 477 25.73 -51.77 -16.91
C CYS A 477 24.56 -51.83 -15.93
N ILE A 478 24.73 -51.24 -14.75
CA ILE A 478 23.70 -51.23 -13.71
C ILE A 478 23.62 -49.86 -13.04
N ASP A 479 22.49 -49.58 -12.39
CA ASP A 479 22.34 -48.41 -11.54
C ASP A 479 23.48 -48.35 -10.51
N LYS A 480 24.12 -47.20 -10.35
CA LYS A 480 25.13 -46.98 -9.31
C LYS A 480 24.44 -46.64 -7.99
N LYS A 481 24.12 -47.67 -7.21
CA LYS A 481 23.48 -47.62 -5.89
C LYS A 481 24.32 -48.44 -4.90
N CYS A 482 24.11 -48.28 -3.59
CA CYS A 482 24.86 -49.08 -2.61
C CYS A 482 24.61 -50.58 -2.79
N LYS A 483 23.34 -50.96 -2.98
CA LYS A 483 22.94 -52.37 -3.19
C LYS A 483 23.52 -53.03 -4.44
N THR A 484 24.00 -52.24 -5.40
CA THR A 484 24.59 -52.71 -6.67
C THR A 484 26.11 -52.64 -6.69
N ALA A 485 26.75 -52.30 -5.56
CA ALA A 485 28.20 -52.36 -5.43
C ALA A 485 28.73 -53.79 -5.67
N PRO A 486 29.98 -53.94 -6.13
CA PRO A 486 30.58 -55.26 -6.31
C PRO A 486 30.53 -56.09 -5.02
N ILE A 487 30.21 -57.38 -5.16
CA ILE A 487 30.07 -58.32 -4.03
C ILE A 487 31.35 -58.40 -3.17
N SER A 488 32.51 -58.14 -3.78
CA SER A 488 33.83 -58.10 -3.13
C SER A 488 34.09 -56.85 -2.26
N TYR A 489 33.14 -55.90 -2.22
CA TYR A 489 33.24 -54.70 -1.39
C TYR A 489 32.74 -55.05 0.01
N ASP A 490 33.65 -55.65 0.79
CA ASP A 490 33.44 -56.25 2.11
C ASP A 490 33.86 -55.34 3.28
N SER A 491 34.14 -54.06 3.02
CA SER A 491 34.58 -53.09 4.02
C SER A 491 33.97 -51.71 3.76
N ASN A 492 33.85 -50.90 4.82
CA ASN A 492 33.33 -49.54 4.72
C ASN A 492 34.14 -48.68 3.75
N GLU A 493 35.47 -48.80 3.75
CA GLU A 493 36.34 -48.06 2.83
C GLU A 493 36.00 -48.36 1.36
N LYS A 494 35.87 -49.64 0.98
CA LYS A 494 35.48 -50.04 -0.38
C LYS A 494 34.07 -49.54 -0.74
N CYS A 495 33.13 -49.64 0.19
CA CYS A 495 31.76 -49.14 -0.02
C CYS A 495 31.70 -47.63 -0.19
N GLU A 496 32.46 -46.86 0.60
CA GLU A 496 32.54 -45.40 0.50
C GLU A 496 33.25 -44.95 -0.80
N GLN A 497 34.22 -45.73 -1.28
CA GLN A 497 34.81 -45.56 -2.62
C GLN A 497 33.78 -45.80 -3.74
N TRP A 498 32.81 -46.69 -3.54
CA TRP A 498 31.73 -46.90 -4.50
C TRP A 498 30.80 -45.68 -4.54
N LEU A 499 30.20 -45.32 -3.40
CA LEU A 499 29.49 -44.06 -3.18
C LEU A 499 29.70 -43.61 -1.72
N PRO A 500 29.91 -42.30 -1.44
CA PRO A 500 30.25 -41.81 -0.10
C PRO A 500 29.23 -42.13 1.01
N TYR A 501 27.99 -42.39 0.62
CA TYR A 501 26.88 -42.70 1.53
C TYR A 501 26.62 -44.21 1.70
N CYS A 502 27.48 -45.09 1.20
CA CYS A 502 27.36 -46.54 1.40
C CYS A 502 28.15 -47.04 2.61
N THR A 503 27.64 -48.10 3.25
CA THR A 503 28.32 -48.88 4.29
C THR A 503 28.30 -50.36 3.93
N VAL A 504 29.12 -51.16 4.60
CA VAL A 504 29.20 -52.61 4.38
C VAL A 504 27.86 -53.32 4.69
N ASN A 505 27.48 -54.29 3.88
CA ASN A 505 26.29 -55.10 4.10
C ASN A 505 26.61 -56.36 4.93
N LEU A 506 25.91 -56.55 6.05
CA LEU A 506 26.09 -57.70 6.94
C LEU A 506 25.00 -58.75 6.67
N GLN A 507 25.40 -59.95 6.28
CA GLN A 507 24.51 -61.09 6.12
C GLN A 507 24.71 -62.08 7.28
N ARG A 508 23.62 -62.50 7.90
CA ARG A 508 23.64 -63.45 9.02
C ARG A 508 23.71 -64.89 8.51
N LEU A 509 24.72 -65.63 8.95
CA LEU A 509 24.90 -67.06 8.65
C LEU A 509 24.97 -67.82 9.98
N GLN A 510 23.88 -68.52 10.32
CA GLN A 510 23.72 -69.23 11.59
C GLN A 510 23.99 -68.32 12.82
N ASN A 511 25.18 -68.44 13.42
CA ASN A 511 25.67 -67.74 14.61
C ASN A 511 26.81 -66.73 14.30
N SER A 512 27.15 -66.48 13.03
CA SER A 512 28.15 -65.49 12.62
C SER A 512 27.59 -64.52 11.58
N TYR A 513 28.28 -63.39 11.40
CA TYR A 513 28.00 -62.42 10.35
C TYR A 513 29.11 -62.46 9.30
N ILE A 514 28.74 -62.33 8.03
CA ILE A 514 29.67 -62.12 6.91
C ILE A 514 29.38 -60.76 6.27
N THR A 515 30.43 -60.12 5.75
CA THR A 515 30.37 -58.81 5.07
C THR A 515 30.42 -59.02 3.56
N VAL A 516 29.33 -58.72 2.85
CA VAL A 516 29.21 -58.98 1.40
C VAL A 516 28.44 -57.88 0.70
N GLY A 517 29.13 -57.08 -0.11
CA GLY A 517 28.56 -55.92 -0.81
C GLY A 517 28.21 -54.75 0.12
N CYS A 518 27.45 -53.79 -0.40
CA CYS A 518 27.16 -52.54 0.30
C CYS A 518 25.66 -52.27 0.44
N VAL A 519 25.30 -51.44 1.42
CA VAL A 519 23.94 -50.92 1.67
C VAL A 519 24.02 -49.43 1.99
N ASP A 520 22.89 -48.72 1.92
CA ASP A 520 22.84 -47.30 2.25
C ASP A 520 23.13 -47.08 3.75
N LYS A 521 23.92 -46.05 4.08
CA LYS A 521 24.13 -45.62 5.46
C LYS A 521 22.81 -45.22 6.10
N GLN A 522 22.62 -45.64 7.36
CA GLN A 522 21.49 -45.17 8.16
C GLN A 522 21.78 -43.77 8.71
N ASN A 523 20.72 -43.01 8.98
CA ASN A 523 20.83 -41.66 9.54
C ASN A 523 21.33 -41.64 11.00
N LYS A 524 21.26 -42.78 11.71
CA LYS A 524 21.69 -42.92 13.12
C LYS A 524 22.35 -44.26 13.36
N CYS A 525 23.37 -44.29 14.21
CA CYS A 525 24.05 -45.53 14.62
C CYS A 525 23.19 -46.43 15.51
N GLU A 526 22.21 -45.87 16.22
CA GLU A 526 21.31 -46.61 17.14
C GLU A 526 20.49 -47.72 16.46
N VAL A 527 20.29 -47.61 15.14
CA VAL A 527 19.50 -48.55 14.33
C VAL A 527 20.36 -49.41 13.40
N ALA A 528 21.68 -49.25 13.43
CA ALA A 528 22.62 -49.99 12.60
C ALA A 528 23.46 -50.96 13.44
N LEU A 529 23.93 -52.04 12.82
CA LEU A 529 24.84 -52.99 13.48
C LEU A 529 26.21 -52.33 13.69
N LYS A 530 26.95 -52.74 14.72
CA LYS A 530 28.20 -52.09 15.15
C LYS A 530 29.21 -51.88 14.02
N GLU A 531 29.30 -52.84 13.09
CA GLU A 531 30.21 -52.82 11.95
C GLU A 531 29.74 -51.92 10.79
N GLN A 532 28.47 -51.49 10.81
CA GLN A 532 27.87 -50.51 9.89
C GLN A 532 27.94 -49.07 10.44
N CYS A 533 28.22 -48.91 11.73
CA CYS A 533 28.32 -47.63 12.43
C CYS A 533 29.73 -47.02 12.39
N TYR A 534 30.36 -47.00 11.21
CA TYR A 534 31.70 -46.40 11.04
C TYR A 534 31.63 -44.88 10.78
N SER A 535 30.58 -44.41 10.10
CA SER A 535 30.27 -42.98 9.89
C SER A 535 28.78 -42.82 9.53
N THR A 536 28.12 -41.75 9.99
CA THR A 536 26.73 -41.43 9.57
C THR A 536 26.72 -40.44 8.40
N ILE A 537 25.59 -40.32 7.69
CA ILE A 537 25.38 -39.26 6.67
C ILE A 537 25.60 -37.86 7.27
N SER A 538 25.38 -37.68 8.58
CA SER A 538 25.55 -36.42 9.33
C SER A 538 26.94 -36.19 9.91
N GLY A 539 27.90 -37.10 9.70
CA GLY A 539 29.24 -37.06 10.28
C GLY A 539 29.47 -38.07 11.42
N VAL A 540 30.74 -38.36 11.70
CA VAL A 540 31.21 -39.38 12.65
C VAL A 540 30.68 -39.10 14.07
N HIS A 541 30.02 -40.09 14.67
CA HIS A 541 29.77 -40.16 16.12
C HIS A 541 30.05 -41.57 16.64
#